data_AF-A0A7W8B5A1-F1
#
_entry.id   AF-A0A7W8B5A1-F1
#
_cell.length_a   1.000
_cell.length_b   1.000
_cell.length_c   1.000
_cell.angle_alpha   90.00
_cell.angle_beta   90.00
_cell.angle_gamma   90.00
#
_symmetry.space_group_name_H-M   'P 1'
#
loop_
_entity.id
_entity.type
_entity.pdbx_description
1 polymer ?
#
loop_
_entity_poly.entity_id
_entity_poly.type
_entity_poly.pdbx_seq_one_letter_code
_entity_poly.pdbx_strand_id
1 'polypeptide(L)'
;MPSDPTTPGTAPPCDIPETSTPTFTASLQFTAGGPAVTGQWSREQTARATFTSWIGLYGSNPDVVIRITATSCGRTRMLESWDHGRLLDTATDDTRPC
;
A
#
# COMPACT_ATOMS: atom_id res chain seq x y z
N MET A 1 -30.18 -5.58 -37.90
CA MET A 1 -29.41 -4.76 -36.95
C MET A 1 -30.31 -3.63 -36.48
N PRO A 2 -30.35 -3.34 -35.17
CA PRO A 2 -29.28 -2.53 -34.59
C PRO A 2 -28.40 -3.36 -33.65
N SER A 3 -27.11 -3.04 -33.71
CA SER A 3 -26.06 -3.57 -32.85
C SER A 3 -26.14 -2.87 -31.51
N ASP A 4 -26.23 -3.63 -30.43
CA ASP A 4 -25.99 -3.12 -29.09
C ASP A 4 -24.50 -2.72 -29.02
N PRO A 5 -24.13 -1.48 -28.63
CA PRO A 5 -22.74 -1.12 -28.49
C PRO A 5 -22.15 -1.87 -27.29
N THR A 6 -21.23 -2.79 -27.57
CA THR A 6 -20.28 -3.29 -26.58
C THR A 6 -19.61 -2.09 -25.90
N THR A 7 -20.02 -1.79 -24.68
CA THR A 7 -19.38 -0.80 -23.81
C THR A 7 -17.90 -1.18 -23.67
N PRO A 8 -16.95 -0.32 -24.06
CA PRO A 8 -15.54 -0.57 -23.84
C PRO A 8 -15.22 -0.31 -22.36
N GLY A 9 -14.77 -1.35 -21.64
CA GLY A 9 -13.94 -1.18 -20.45
C GLY A 9 -14.60 -0.54 -19.22
N THR A 10 -15.77 -1.01 -18.80
CA THR A 10 -16.17 -0.81 -17.40
C THR A 10 -15.26 -1.68 -16.55
N ALA A 11 -14.20 -1.08 -15.98
CA ALA A 11 -13.53 -1.66 -14.83
C ALA A 11 -14.61 -2.11 -13.84
N PRO A 12 -14.55 -3.35 -13.29
CA PRO A 12 -15.60 -3.86 -12.42
C PRO A 12 -15.91 -2.81 -11.35
N PRO A 13 -17.19 -2.48 -11.12
CA PRO A 13 -17.51 -1.50 -10.10
C PRO A 13 -17.00 -2.07 -8.79
N CYS A 14 -16.26 -1.26 -8.04
CA CYS A 14 -15.70 -1.60 -6.74
C CYS A 14 -16.80 -1.84 -5.66
N ASP A 15 -18.02 -2.15 -6.09
CA ASP A 15 -19.28 -2.31 -5.37
C ASP A 15 -19.56 -3.77 -4.94
N ILE A 16 -18.67 -4.72 -5.25
CA ILE A 16 -18.75 -6.07 -4.68
C ILE A 16 -17.78 -6.15 -3.48
N PRO A 17 -18.24 -5.81 -2.25
CA PRO A 17 -17.39 -5.82 -1.06
C PRO A 17 -16.97 -7.23 -0.63
N GLU A 18 -17.60 -8.29 -1.15
CA GLU A 18 -17.44 -9.65 -0.63
C GLU A 18 -16.19 -10.39 -1.12
N THR A 19 -15.43 -9.83 -2.08
CA THR A 19 -14.24 -10.51 -2.66
C THR A 19 -13.01 -9.62 -2.82
N SER A 20 -13.09 -8.34 -2.45
CA SER A 20 -11.96 -7.41 -2.62
C SER A 20 -11.00 -7.52 -1.44
N THR A 21 -10.23 -8.61 -1.39
CA THR A 21 -9.18 -8.75 -0.36
C THR A 21 -8.11 -7.70 -0.62
N PRO A 22 -7.84 -6.81 0.36
CA PRO A 22 -6.79 -5.80 0.20
C PRO A 22 -5.44 -6.50 0.00
N THR A 23 -4.66 -5.94 -0.89
CA THR A 23 -3.29 -6.36 -1.13
C THR A 23 -2.34 -5.37 -0.47
N PHE A 24 -1.45 -5.87 0.36
CA PHE A 24 -0.51 -5.07 1.12
C PHE A 24 0.84 -5.09 0.42
N THR A 25 1.35 -3.91 0.08
CA THR A 25 2.64 -3.75 -0.59
C THR A 25 3.59 -3.01 0.35
N ALA A 26 4.72 -3.64 0.67
CA ALA A 26 5.82 -2.97 1.33
C ALA A 26 6.88 -2.60 0.28
N SER A 27 7.34 -1.36 0.32
CA SER A 27 8.39 -0.84 -0.55
C SER A 27 9.55 -0.33 0.31
N LEU A 28 10.77 -0.70 -0.05
CA LEU A 28 12.01 -0.27 0.57
C LEU A 28 12.84 0.45 -0.48
N GLN A 29 13.12 1.72 -0.25
CA GLN A 29 14.01 2.53 -1.05
C GLN A 29 15.24 2.86 -0.22
N PHE A 30 16.43 2.58 -0.76
CA PHE A 30 17.70 2.90 -0.08
C PHE A 30 18.09 4.37 -0.21
N THR A 31 17.55 5.04 -1.23
CA THR A 31 17.70 6.47 -1.49
C THR A 31 16.36 7.03 -1.96
N ALA A 32 16.07 8.29 -1.62
CA ALA A 32 14.84 8.95 -2.06
C ALA A 32 14.76 9.01 -3.61
N GLY A 33 13.71 8.42 -4.19
CA GLY A 33 13.53 8.35 -5.64
C GLY A 33 14.42 7.33 -6.34
N GLY A 34 15.15 6.51 -5.58
CA GLY A 34 15.97 5.42 -6.08
C GLY A 34 15.18 4.14 -6.35
N PRO A 35 15.89 3.05 -6.72
CA PRO A 35 15.28 1.74 -6.90
C PRO A 35 14.59 1.28 -5.61
N ALA A 36 13.34 0.83 -5.75
CA ALA A 36 12.54 0.31 -4.66
C ALA A 36 12.48 -1.21 -4.71
N VAL A 37 12.84 -1.88 -3.61
CA VAL A 37 12.52 -3.29 -3.40
C VAL A 37 11.07 -3.35 -2.94
N THR A 38 10.22 -4.00 -3.74
CA THR A 38 8.78 -4.14 -3.44
C THR A 38 8.44 -5.58 -3.14
N GLY A 39 7.70 -5.81 -2.06
CA GLY A 39 7.04 -7.08 -1.76
C GLY A 39 5.53 -6.88 -1.65
N GLN A 40 4.77 -7.89 -2.04
CA GLN A 40 3.31 -7.85 -2.06
C GLN A 40 2.72 -9.07 -1.34
N TRP A 41 1.74 -8.84 -0.47
CA TRP A 41 1.12 -9.87 0.37
C TRP A 41 -0.39 -9.70 0.43
N SER A 42 -1.12 -10.79 0.65
CA SER A 42 -2.57 -10.78 0.91
C SER A 42 -2.92 -10.56 2.39
N ARG A 43 -1.93 -10.56 3.28
CA ARG A 43 -2.11 -10.38 4.73
C ARG A 43 -1.32 -9.18 5.23
N GLU A 44 -1.99 -8.26 5.90
CA GLU A 44 -1.38 -7.06 6.51
C GLU A 44 -0.26 -7.44 7.47
N GLN A 45 -0.51 -8.43 8.33
CA GLN A 45 0.43 -8.88 9.35
C GLN A 45 1.76 -9.33 8.76
N THR A 46 1.75 -9.99 7.60
CA THR A 46 2.97 -10.42 6.93
C THR A 46 3.71 -9.22 6.33
N ALA A 47 3.00 -8.32 5.66
CA ALA A 47 3.59 -7.10 5.12
C ALA A 47 4.20 -6.21 6.22
N ARG A 48 3.50 -6.09 7.36
CA ARG A 48 3.95 -5.32 8.53
C ARG A 48 5.14 -5.97 9.21
N ALA A 49 5.17 -7.29 9.32
CA ALA A 49 6.33 -8.02 9.84
C ALA A 49 7.57 -7.80 8.96
N THR A 50 7.42 -7.84 7.63
CA THR A 50 8.51 -7.52 6.70
C THR A 50 8.94 -6.07 6.81
N PHE A 51 8.00 -5.12 6.91
CA PHE A 51 8.28 -3.71 7.14
C PHE A 51 9.13 -3.49 8.39
N THR A 52 8.73 -4.05 9.53
CA THR A 52 9.49 -3.95 10.79
C THR A 52 10.86 -4.63 10.68
N SER A 53 10.94 -5.76 9.98
CA SER A 53 12.23 -6.42 9.71
C SER A 53 13.15 -5.53 8.89
N TRP A 54 12.64 -4.85 7.87
CA TRP A 54 13.42 -3.90 7.07
C TRP A 54 13.83 -2.66 7.86
N ILE A 55 12.98 -2.15 8.75
CA ILE A 55 13.39 -1.09 9.70
C ILE A 55 14.56 -1.56 10.55
N GLY A 56 14.50 -2.78 11.09
CA GLY A 56 15.59 -3.33 11.90
C GLY A 56 16.91 -3.52 11.14
N LEU A 57 16.83 -3.85 9.85
CA LEU A 57 18.01 -4.09 9.00
C LEU A 57 18.59 -2.81 8.40
N TYR A 58 17.73 -1.87 7.97
CA TYR A 58 18.10 -0.73 7.14
C TYR A 58 17.69 0.63 7.71
N GLY A 59 16.81 0.67 8.72
CA GLY A 59 16.25 1.90 9.28
C GLY A 59 17.25 2.80 10.02
N SER A 60 18.48 2.33 10.25
CA SER A 60 19.60 3.15 10.76
C SER A 60 20.18 4.09 9.71
N ASN A 61 19.93 3.86 8.42
CA ASN A 61 20.36 4.75 7.35
C ASN A 61 19.32 5.88 7.19
N PRO A 62 19.73 7.17 7.30
CA PRO A 62 18.79 8.29 7.16
C PRO A 62 18.17 8.41 5.77
N ASP A 63 18.81 7.88 4.73
CA ASP A 63 18.32 7.93 3.34
C ASP A 63 17.32 6.80 3.01
N VAL A 64 17.16 5.84 3.93
CA VAL A 64 16.24 4.71 3.74
C VAL A 64 14.81 5.14 3.99
N VAL A 65 13.98 4.92 2.99
CA VAL A 65 12.53 5.14 3.03
C VAL A 65 11.83 3.80 2.91
N ILE A 66 11.05 3.43 3.91
CA ILE A 66 10.28 2.17 3.92
C ILE A 66 8.82 2.54 4.00
N ARG A 67 7.96 1.96 3.16
CA ARG A 67 6.52 2.28 3.16
C ARG A 67 5.72 1.01 3.06
N ILE A 68 4.60 0.96 3.76
CA ILE A 68 3.59 -0.07 3.60
C ILE A 68 2.29 0.58 3.14
N THR A 69 1.72 0.02 2.09
CA THR A 69 0.49 0.50 1.47
C THR A 69 -0.51 -0.64 1.35
N ALA A 70 -1.78 -0.36 1.59
CA ALA A 70 -2.88 -1.26 1.29
C ALA A 70 -3.54 -0.81 -0.01
N THR A 71 -3.58 -1.69 -1.00
CA THR A 71 -4.32 -1.46 -2.24
C THR A 71 -5.57 -2.31 -2.22
N SER A 72 -6.73 -1.66 -2.29
CA SER A 72 -8.03 -2.32 -2.44
C SER A 72 -8.82 -1.59 -3.50
N CYS A 73 -9.44 -2.31 -4.43
CA CYS A 73 -10.28 -1.71 -5.46
C CYS A 73 -9.57 -0.60 -6.27
N GLY A 74 -8.28 -0.78 -6.57
CA GLY A 74 -7.45 0.22 -7.26
C GLY A 74 -7.14 1.48 -6.45
N ARG A 75 -7.58 1.57 -5.20
CA ARG A 75 -7.24 2.65 -4.27
C ARG A 75 -6.10 2.19 -3.37
N THR A 76 -5.00 2.92 -3.42
CA THR A 76 -3.84 2.69 -2.56
C THR A 76 -3.88 3.65 -1.38
N ARG A 77 -3.94 3.10 -0.15
CA ARG A 77 -3.83 3.82 1.11
C ARG A 77 -2.45 3.56 1.70
N MET A 78 -1.73 4.61 2.10
CA MET A 78 -0.50 4.44 2.88
C MET A 78 -0.87 4.15 4.33
N LEU A 79 -0.44 2.99 4.83
CA LEU A 79 -0.68 2.61 6.22
C LEU A 79 0.39 3.26 7.10
N GLU A 80 1.65 2.92 6.86
CA GLU A 80 2.79 3.40 7.62
C GLU A 80 3.95 3.73 6.67
N SER A 81 4.76 4.71 7.06
CA SER A 81 6.01 5.06 6.40
C SER A 81 7.11 5.19 7.44
N TRP A 82 8.33 4.81 7.09
CA TRP A 82 9.55 5.02 7.86
C TRP A 82 10.47 5.89 7.03
N ASP A 83 10.92 6.99 7.62
CA ASP A 83 11.72 8.02 6.96
C ASP A 83 12.65 8.67 8.00
N HIS A 84 13.92 8.89 7.63
CA HIS A 84 14.93 9.52 8.50
C HIS A 84 14.99 8.97 9.94
N GLY A 85 14.81 7.65 10.11
CA GLY A 85 14.83 7.01 11.42
C GLY A 85 13.58 7.22 12.29
N ARG A 86 12.45 7.63 11.68
CA ARG A 86 11.18 7.82 12.37
C ARG A 86 10.03 7.12 11.67
N LEU A 87 9.10 6.59 12.47
CA LEU A 87 7.82 6.10 11.98
C LEU A 87 6.89 7.30 11.75
N LEU A 88 6.50 7.49 10.49
CA LEU A 88 5.43 8.36 10.05
C LEU A 88 4.18 7.50 9.90
N ASP A 89 3.29 7.60 10.87
CA ASP A 89 1.96 7.02 10.74
C ASP A 89 1.12 7.92 9.82
N THR A 90 0.58 7.33 8.76
CA THR A 90 -0.37 8.04 7.87
C THR A 90 -1.76 7.44 7.92
N ALA A 91 -2.07 6.68 8.96
CA ALA A 91 -3.45 6.44 9.35
C ALA A 91 -4.03 7.73 9.97
N THR A 92 -4.08 8.82 9.21
CA THR A 92 -5.20 9.75 9.37
C THR A 92 -6.41 9.09 8.72
N ASP A 93 -6.87 8.02 9.35
CA ASP A 93 -8.30 7.77 9.36
C ASP A 93 -8.88 8.95 10.14
N ASP A 94 -9.51 9.86 9.42
CA ASP A 94 -10.41 10.88 9.98
C ASP A 94 -11.53 10.10 10.70
N THR A 95 -11.23 9.56 11.89
CA THR A 95 -12.26 9.11 12.82
C THR A 95 -12.90 10.39 13.31
N ARG A 96 -13.88 10.89 12.56
CA ARG A 96 -14.85 11.82 13.12
C ARG A 96 -15.60 11.03 14.18
N PRO A 97 -15.50 11.38 15.48
CA PRO A 97 -16.57 11.00 16.38
C PRO A 97 -17.81 11.78 15.93
N CYS A 98 -18.91 11.06 15.70
CA CYS A 98 -20.24 11.66 15.50
C CYS A 98 -20.63 12.56 16.68
#